data_AF-A0AAW3U2F1-F1
#
_entry.id   AF-A0AAW3U2F1-F1
#
_cell.length_a   1.000
_cell.length_b   1.000
_cell.length_c   1.000
_cell.angle_alpha   90.00
_cell.angle_beta   90.00
_cell.angle_gamma   90.00
#
_symmetry.space_group_name_H-M   'P 1'
#
loop_
_entity.id
_entity.type
_entity.pdbx_description
1 polymer ?
#
loop_
_entity_poly.entity_id
_entity_poly.type
_entity_poly.pdbx_seq_one_letter_code
_entity_poly.pdbx_strand_id
1 'polypeptide(L)' 'MNEPTPAQAVLRLVEAGWSESRIAKEVGTSQPTIHRIKHGQRSVAFEIGTALVRLAGASQKTSLIAECSGHVADGPEAA' A
#
# COMPACT_ATOMS: atom_id res chain seq x y z
N MET A 1 5.09 6.54 21.08
CA MET A 1 4.80 5.84 19.81
C MET A 1 3.95 6.77 18.97
N ASN A 2 4.49 7.29 17.84
CA ASN A 2 3.69 8.08 16.91
C ASN A 2 2.98 7.11 15.97
N GLU A 3 1.66 7.04 16.04
CA GLU A 3 0.85 6.25 15.11
C GLU A 3 1.00 6.87 13.71
N PRO A 4 1.38 6.09 12.67
CA PRO A 4 1.58 6.65 11.36
C PRO A 4 0.23 7.17 10.83
N THR A 5 0.23 8.36 10.24
CA THR A 5 -0.96 8.86 9.55
C THR A 5 -1.32 7.94 8.38
N PRO A 6 -2.56 7.92 7.88
CA PRO A 6 -2.93 7.10 6.74
C PRO A 6 -2.02 7.31 5.52
N ALA A 7 -1.59 8.55 5.28
CA ALA A 7 -0.61 8.89 4.24
C ALA A 7 0.74 8.22 4.49
N GLN A 8 1.26 8.27 5.72
CA GLN A 8 2.51 7.60 6.10
C GLN A 8 2.39 6.07 6.01
N ALA A 9 1.24 5.50 6.36
CA ALA A 9 0.98 4.07 6.21
C ALA A 9 1.01 3.63 4.73
N VAL A 10 0.39 4.40 3.83
CA VAL A 10 0.47 4.17 2.38
C VAL A 10 1.91 4.27 1.89
N LEU A 11 2.66 5.31 2.28
CA LEU A 11 4.06 5.46 1.89
C LEU A 11 4.92 4.27 2.33
N ARG A 12 4.78 3.82 3.58
CA ARG A 12 5.50 2.64 4.08
C ARG A 12 5.16 1.36 3.32
N LEU A 13 3.91 1.17 2.92
CA LEU A 13 3.51 0.03 2.11
C LEU A 13 4.14 0.10 0.72
N VAL A 14 4.18 1.28 0.10
CA VAL A 14 4.86 1.48 -1.19
C VAL A 14 6.37 1.25 -1.08
N GLU A 15 7.01 1.74 -0.02
CA GLU A 15 8.43 1.47 0.29
C GLU A 15 8.69 -0.02 0.52
N ALA A 16 7.72 -0.74 1.07
CA ALA A 16 7.75 -2.20 1.22
C ALA A 16 7.43 -2.96 -0.09
N GLY A 17 7.34 -2.28 -1.24
CA GLY A 17 7.10 -2.89 -2.55
C GLY A 17 5.64 -3.15 -2.89
N TRP A 18 4.69 -2.60 -2.14
CA TRP A 18 3.27 -2.75 -2.46
C TRP A 18 2.83 -1.74 -3.52
N SER A 19 2.04 -2.18 -4.49
CA SER A 19 1.41 -1.29 -5.46
C SER A 19 0.15 -0.64 -4.89
N GLU A 20 -0.14 0.60 -5.30
CA GLU A 20 -1.34 1.34 -4.87
C GLU A 20 -2.64 0.56 -5.12
N SER A 21 -2.72 -0.14 -6.25
CA SER A 21 -3.85 -1.00 -6.60
C SER A 21 -4.01 -2.19 -5.66
N ARG A 22 -2.90 -2.78 -5.19
CA ARG A 22 -2.91 -3.87 -4.21
C ARG A 22 -3.37 -3.36 -2.85
N ILE A 23 -2.81 -2.23 -2.41
CA ILE A 23 -3.22 -1.57 -1.16
C ILE A 23 -4.72 -1.28 -1.20
N ALA A 24 -5.20 -0.71 -2.31
CA ALA A 24 -6.61 -0.38 -2.49
C ALA A 24 -7.53 -1.60 -2.34
N LYS A 25 -7.17 -2.74 -2.94
CA LYS A 25 -7.91 -3.99 -2.81
C LYS A 25 -7.97 -4.50 -1.36
N GLU A 26 -6.84 -4.48 -0.66
CA GLU A 26 -6.78 -4.95 0.73
C GLU A 26 -7.60 -4.08 1.69
N VAL A 27 -7.58 -2.76 1.51
CA VAL A 27 -8.36 -1.85 2.38
C VAL A 27 -9.79 -1.62 1.89
N GLY A 28 -10.21 -2.26 0.79
CA GLY A 28 -11.57 -2.12 0.26
C GLY A 28 -11.87 -0.74 -0.34
N THR A 29 -10.90 -0.10 -0.98
CA THR A 29 -11.07 1.19 -1.67
C THR A 29 -10.54 1.16 -3.11
N SER A 30 -10.53 2.30 -3.77
CA SER A 30 -10.07 2.46 -5.15
C SER A 30 -8.65 3.07 -5.21
N GLN A 31 -7.87 2.71 -6.23
CA GLN A 31 -6.52 3.26 -6.44
C GLN A 31 -6.46 4.80 -6.47
N PRO A 32 -7.42 5.53 -7.07
CA PRO A 32 -7.47 7.00 -7.00
C PRO A 32 -7.65 7.54 -5.58
N THR A 33 -8.32 6.77 -4.69
CA THR A 33 -8.46 7.13 -3.28
C THR A 33 -7.14 6.96 -2.56
N ILE A 34 -6.42 5.85 -2.77
CA ILE A 34 -5.06 5.67 -2.22
C ILE A 34 -4.12 6.77 -2.69
N HIS A 35 -4.17 7.12 -3.98
CA HIS A 35 -3.37 8.20 -4.55
C HIS A 35 -3.66 9.55 -3.84
N ARG A 36 -4.93 9.91 -3.66
CA ARG A 36 -5.30 11.13 -2.92
C ARG A 36 -4.87 11.11 -1.45
N ILE A 37 -4.99 9.96 -0.78
CA ILE A 37 -4.56 9.78 0.62
C ILE A 37 -3.05 10.00 0.73
N LYS A 38 -2.27 9.42 -0.20
CA LYS A 38 -0.81 9.58 -0.28
C LYS A 38 -0.41 11.06 -0.39
N HIS A 39 -1.16 11.86 -1.15
CA HIS A 39 -0.92 13.30 -1.33
C HIS A 39 -1.50 14.18 -0.20
N GLY A 40 -2.03 13.59 0.87
CA GLY A 40 -2.46 14.34 2.06
C GLY A 40 -3.94 14.74 2.08
N GLN A 41 -4.82 13.92 1.49
CA GLN A 41 -6.27 14.13 1.61
C GLN A 41 -6.68 14.33 3.08
N ARG A 42 -7.39 15.43 3.35
CA ARG A 42 -7.69 15.92 4.71
C ARG A 42 -8.73 15.07 5.46
N SER A 43 -9.59 14.36 4.73
CA SER A 43 -10.60 13.47 5.30
C SER A 43 -10.52 12.10 4.65
N VAL A 44 -10.22 11.08 5.46
CA VAL A 44 -10.29 9.67 5.11
C VAL A 44 -11.30 9.03 6.05
N ALA A 45 -12.13 8.12 5.54
CA ALA A 45 -13.03 7.36 6.41
C ALA A 45 -12.21 6.63 7.48
N PHE A 46 -12.67 6.67 8.73
CA PHE A 46 -11.96 6.09 9.86
C PHE A 46 -11.58 4.62 9.61
N GLU A 47 -12.51 3.83 9.07
CA GLU A 47 -12.31 2.42 8.72
C GLU A 47 -11.14 2.21 7.74
N ILE A 48 -11.05 3.06 6.69
CA ILE A 48 -9.97 3.01 5.70
C ILE A 48 -8.64 3.41 6.34
N GLY A 49 -8.65 4.45 7.18
CA GLY A 49 -7.46 4.90 7.91
C GLY A 49 -6.92 3.81 8.84
N THR A 50 -7.79 3.17 9.62
CA THR A 50 -7.44 2.06 10.49
C THR A 50 -6.95 0.84 9.71
N ALA A 51 -7.60 0.49 8.59
CA ALA A 51 -7.17 -0.61 7.74
C ALA A 51 -5.76 -0.38 7.17
N LEU A 52 -5.45 0.84 6.72
CA LEU A 52 -4.12 1.20 6.22
C LEU A 52 -3.03 1.06 7.30
N VAL A 53 -3.28 1.58 8.51
CA VAL A 53 -2.32 1.49 9.62
C VAL A 53 -2.10 0.03 10.03
N ARG A 54 -3.17 -0.77 10.10
CA ARG A 54 -3.07 -2.21 10.40
C ARG A 54 -2.29 -2.96 9.33
N LEU A 55 -2.56 -2.69 8.05
CA LEU A 55 -1.87 -3.32 6.92
C LEU A 55 -0.37 -2.97 6.91
N ALA A 56 -0.03 -1.70 7.14
CA ALA A 56 1.36 -1.26 7.26
C ALA A 56 2.07 -1.92 8.46
N GLY A 57 1.39 -2.07 9.59
CA GLY A 57 1.91 -2.79 10.75
C GLY A 57 2.14 -4.29 10.48
N ALA A 58 1.22 -4.93 9.76
CA ALA A 58 1.33 -6.33 9.39
C ALA A 58 2.45 -6.58 8.36
N SER A 59 2.57 -5.70 7.35
CA SER A 59 3.55 -5.86 6.27
C SER A 59 5.01 -5.78 6.76
N GLN A 60 5.30 -4.99 7.80
CA GLN A 60 6.64 -4.97 8.39
C GLN A 60 7.04 -6.31 9.02
N LYS A 61 6.05 -7.13 9.43
CA LYS A 61 6.30 -8.46 9.98
C LYS A 61 6.60 -9.49 8.89
N THR A 62 6.14 -9.24 7.66
CA THR A 62 6.36 -10.12 6.50
C THR A 62 7.70 -9.88 5.80
N SER A 63 8.33 -8.70 5.98
CA SER A 63 9.62 -8.41 5.33
C SER A 63 10.79 -9.27 5.81
N LEU A 64 10.65 -10.03 6.91
CA LEU A 64 11.68 -10.96 7.38
C LEU A 64 11.64 -12.34 6.71
N ILE A 65 10.67 -12.61 5.83
CA ILE A 65 10.44 -13.95 5.23
C ILE A 65 10.29 -13.95 3.70
N ALA A 66 10.55 -12.84 3.01
CA ALA A 66 10.33 -12.74 1.56
C ALA A 66 11.57 -12.25 0.79
N GLU A 67 12.70 -12.95 0.93
CA GLU A 67 13.60 -13.13 -0.22
C GLU A 67 13.06 -14.34 -1.00
N CYS A 68 12.22 -14.12 -2.01
CA CYS A 68 12.01 -15.08 -3.10
C CYS A 68 11.08 -14.46 -4.16
N SER A 69 11.49 -14.65 -5.41
CA SER A 69 10.66 -14.61 -6.62
C SER A 69 10.53 -13.27 -7.36
N GLY A 70 11.42 -13.13 -8.35
CA GLY A 70 10.96 -13.27 -9.73
C GLY A 70 10.57 -11.98 -10.43
N HIS A 71 11.57 -11.22 -10.86
CA HIS A 71 11.42 -10.32 -11.99
C HIS A 71 11.24 -11.16 -13.27
N VAL A 72 9.99 -11.50 -13.59
CA VAL A 72 9.61 -12.00 -14.92
C VAL A 72 8.75 -10.92 -15.59
N ALA A 73 9.38 -10.16 -16.48
CA ALA A 73 8.67 -9.38 -17.48
C ALA A 73 8.65 -10.23 -18.76
N ASP A 74 7.53 -10.90 -19.02
CA ASP A 74 7.22 -11.56 -20.30
C ASP A 74 6.20 -10.71 -21.06
N GLY A 75 6.66 -10.11 -22.18
CA GLY A 75 6.01 -9.75 -23.46
C GLY A 75 4.60 -9.11 -23.53
N PRO A 76 4.07 -8.80 -24.74
CA PRO A 76 4.67 -8.94 -26.08
C PRO A 76 4.52 -7.70 -27.03
N GLU A 77 5.34 -7.72 -28.09
CA GLU A 77 5.04 -7.44 -29.52
C GLU A 77 4.00 -6.37 -29.94
N ALA A 78 4.45 -5.40 -30.75
CA ALA A 78 3.77 -4.77 -31.92
C ALA A 78 4.52 -3.46 -32.26
N ALA A 79 4.88 -3.08 -33.49
CA ALA A 79 4.79 -3.61 -34.84
C ALA A 79 5.83 -2.84 -35.69
#